data_AF-A0A9E5WLF3-F1
#
_entry.id   AF-A0A9E5WLF3-F1
#
_cell.length_a   1.000
_cell.length_b   1.000
_cell.length_c   1.000
_cell.angle_alpha   90.00
_cell.angle_beta   90.00
_cell.angle_gamma   90.00
#
_symmetry.space_group_name_H-M   'P 1'
#
loop_
_entity.id
_entity.type
_entity.pdbx_description
1 polymer ?
#
loop_
_entity_poly.entity_id
_entity_poly.type
_entity_poly.pdbx_seq_one_letter_code
_entity_poly.pdbx_strand_id
1 'polypeptide(L)' 'MLGANSDTIYAIQNALTELGYDPGPIDGKMGKKTRAAITQFQVNSGLSPDGRASSSLLLKLQK' A
#
# COMPACT_ATOMS: atom_id res chain seq x y z
N MET A 1 20.55 5.73 0.21
CA MET A 1 19.39 6.00 -0.67
C MET A 1 18.59 4.71 -0.74
N LEU A 2 17.49 4.63 0.02
CA LEU A 2 16.54 3.54 -0.14
C LEU A 2 15.91 3.72 -1.53
N GLY A 3 15.83 2.66 -2.34
CA GLY A 3 15.45 2.77 -3.75
C GLY A 3 14.01 3.25 -3.93
N ALA A 4 13.68 3.76 -5.12
CA ALA A 4 12.35 4.29 -5.45
C ALA A 4 11.15 3.37 -5.07
N ASN A 5 11.37 2.06 -5.02
CA ASN A 5 10.38 1.09 -4.53
C ASN A 5 10.09 1.22 -3.02
N SER A 6 11.09 1.47 -2.19
CA SER A 6 10.93 1.65 -0.74
C SER A 6 10.12 2.91 -0.42
N ASP A 7 10.39 4.01 -1.12
CA ASP A 7 9.63 5.26 -0.97
C ASP A 7 8.18 5.08 -1.41
N THR A 8 7.95 4.32 -2.49
CA THR A 8 6.60 3.99 -2.96
C THR A 8 5.85 3.14 -1.93
N ILE A 9 6.49 2.14 -1.33
CA ILE A 9 5.88 1.32 -0.28
C ILE A 9 5.56 2.15 0.95
N TYR A 10 6.47 3.06 1.34
CA TYR A 10 6.27 3.97 2.46
C TYR A 10 5.03 4.85 2.25
N ALA A 11 4.91 5.46 1.07
CA ALA A 11 3.76 6.28 0.71
C ALA A 11 2.44 5.46 0.70
N ILE A 12 2.48 4.22 0.20
CA ILE A 12 1.33 3.31 0.22
C ILE A 12 0.93 2.96 1.66
N GLN A 13 1.88 2.63 2.53
CA GLN A 13 1.63 2.35 3.94
C GLN A 13 0.99 3.55 4.65
N ASN A 14 1.49 4.76 4.39
CA ASN A 14 0.92 5.98 4.97
C ASN A 14 -0.53 6.18 4.50
N ALA A 15 -0.78 6.13 3.18
CA ALA A 15 -2.12 6.33 2.63
C ALA A 15 -3.12 5.24 3.06
N LEU A 16 -2.69 3.98 3.15
CA LEU A 16 -3.53 2.89 3.68
C LEU A 16 -3.93 3.16 5.15
N THR A 17 -3.02 3.68 5.96
CA THR A 17 -3.29 4.03 7.36
C THR A 17 -4.30 5.18 7.45
N GLU A 18 -4.15 6.21 6.61
CA GLU A 18 -5.09 7.35 6.54
C GLU A 18 -6.50 6.91 6.13
N LEU A 19 -6.60 5.89 5.28
CA LEU A 19 -7.88 5.29 4.86
C LEU A 19 -8.44 4.26 5.86
N GLY A 20 -7.77 4.04 7.00
CA GLY A 20 -8.23 3.17 8.08
C GLY A 20 -7.86 1.68 7.94
N TYR A 21 -6.96 1.32 7.03
CA TYR A 21 -6.38 -0.03 6.95
C TYR A 21 -5.16 -0.16 7.89
N ASP A 22 -4.81 -1.39 8.30
CA ASP A 22 -3.57 -1.68 9.07
C ASP A 22 -2.50 -2.31 8.16
N PRO A 23 -1.62 -1.51 7.54
CA PRO A 23 -0.50 -2.04 6.79
C PRO A 23 0.68 -2.48 7.69
N GLY A 24 0.59 -2.34 9.01
CA GLY A 24 1.70 -2.48 9.94
C GLY A 24 2.60 -1.22 9.96
N PRO A 25 3.88 -1.36 10.34
CA PRO A 25 4.80 -0.25 10.41
C PRO A 25 4.97 0.46 9.05
N ILE A 26 5.00 1.80 9.07
CA ILE A 26 5.31 2.63 7.90
C ILE A 26 6.84 2.73 7.78
N ASP A 27 7.46 1.67 7.27
CA ASP A 27 8.91 1.50 7.21
C ASP A 27 9.46 1.35 5.78
N GLY A 28 8.60 1.45 4.76
CA GLY A 28 8.96 1.28 3.36
C GLY A 28 9.27 -0.16 2.96
N LYS A 29 8.90 -1.15 3.78
CA LYS A 29 9.14 -2.57 3.50
C LYS A 29 7.86 -3.32 3.18
N MET A 30 7.96 -4.23 2.22
CA MET A 30 6.81 -5.03 1.78
C MET A 30 6.56 -6.21 2.73
N GLY A 31 5.88 -5.96 3.85
CA GLY A 31 5.53 -6.97 4.85
C GLY A 31 4.21 -7.71 4.58
N LYS A 32 3.95 -8.75 5.38
CA LYS A 32 2.67 -9.51 5.33
C LYS A 32 1.45 -8.61 5.60
N LYS A 33 1.52 -7.75 6.61
CA LYS A 33 0.46 -6.80 6.95
C LYS A 33 0.21 -5.81 5.81
N THR A 34 1.28 -5.21 5.27
CA THR A 34 1.16 -4.26 4.17
C THR A 34 0.54 -4.91 2.93
N ARG A 35 0.93 -6.14 2.58
CA ARG A 35 0.30 -6.90 1.49
C ARG A 35 -1.19 -7.12 1.74
N ALA A 36 -1.57 -7.53 2.95
CA ALA A 36 -2.96 -7.75 3.31
C ALA A 36 -3.79 -6.46 3.23
N ALA A 37 -3.26 -5.34 3.72
CA ALA A 37 -3.91 -4.03 3.63
C ALA A 37 -4.09 -3.57 2.17
N ILE A 38 -3.08 -3.78 1.32
CA ILE A 38 -3.19 -3.52 -0.12
C ILE A 38 -4.30 -4.37 -0.74
N THR A 39 -4.30 -5.68 -0.48
CA THR A 39 -5.32 -6.60 -0.97
C THR A 39 -6.72 -6.15 -0.54
N GLN A 40 -6.91 -5.77 0.73
CA GLN A 40 -8.19 -5.32 1.24
C GLN A 40 -8.66 -4.03 0.54
N PHE A 41 -7.76 -3.04 0.39
CA PHE A 41 -8.07 -1.83 -0.36
C PHE A 41 -8.44 -2.13 -1.81
N GLN A 42 -7.72 -3.04 -2.47
CA GLN A 42 -8.01 -3.46 -3.83
C GLN A 42 -9.41 -4.08 -3.93
N VAL A 43 -9.77 -5.01 -3.03
CA VAL A 43 -11.13 -5.59 -2.98
C VAL A 43 -12.18 -4.50 -2.80
N ASN A 44 -12.00 -3.62 -1.81
CA ASN A 44 -12.94 -2.55 -1.51
C ASN A 44 -13.10 -1.54 -2.66
N SER A 45 -12.05 -1.38 -3.47
CA SER A 45 -12.02 -0.48 -4.63
C SER A 45 -12.42 -1.17 -5.95
N GLY A 46 -12.83 -2.44 -5.91
CA GLY A 46 -13.16 -3.22 -7.12
C GLY A 46 -11.97 -3.48 -8.05
N LEU A 47 -10.74 -3.44 -7.53
CA LEU A 47 -9.51 -3.73 -8.25
C LEU A 47 -9.14 -5.21 -8.12
N SER A 48 -8.25 -5.69 -8.99
CA SER A 48 -7.67 -7.02 -8.84
C SER A 48 -6.86 -7.12 -7.53
N PRO A 49 -7.17 -8.06 -6.62
CA PRO A 49 -6.61 -8.11 -5.27
C PRO A 49 -5.27 -8.86 -5.22
N ASP A 50 -4.28 -8.41 -6.00
CA ASP A 50 -2.96 -9.05 -6.11
C ASP A 50 -2.00 -8.74 -4.95
N GLY A 51 -2.35 -7.79 -4.08
CA GLY A 51 -1.56 -7.40 -2.93
C GLY A 51 -0.22 -6.73 -3.28
N ARG A 52 -0.07 -6.19 -4.50
CA ARG A 52 1.20 -5.61 -4.97
C ARG A 52 1.26 -4.10 -4.78
N ALA A 53 2.33 -3.65 -4.13
CA ALA A 53 2.69 -2.24 -4.14
C ALA A 53 3.10 -1.82 -5.56
N SER A 54 2.46 -0.79 -6.09
CA SER A 54 2.75 -0.22 -7.40
C SER A 54 2.43 1.28 -7.42
N SER A 55 3.05 2.04 -8.32
CA SER A 55 2.73 3.47 -8.49
C SER A 55 1.26 3.69 -8.85
N SER A 56 0.67 2.78 -9.63
CA SER A 56 -0.76 2.83 -9.98
C SER A 56 -1.67 2.65 -8.76
N LEU A 57 -1.29 1.77 -7.83
CA LEU A 57 -2.00 1.62 -6.56
C LEU A 57 -1.89 2.89 -5.72
N LEU A 58 -0.70 3.49 -5.63
CA LEU A 58 -0.50 4.74 -4.88
C LEU A 58 -1.38 5.86 -5.43
N LEU A 59 -1.47 6.01 -6.75
CA LEU A 59 -2.37 6.98 -7.39
C LEU A 59 -3.85 6.72 -7.09
N LYS A 60 -4.25 5.48 -6.79
CA LYS A 60 -5.63 5.15 -6.40
C LYS A 60 -5.90 5.44 -4.92
N LEU A 61 -4.88 5.34 -4.07
CA LEU A 61 -4.97 5.66 -2.65
C LEU A 61 -5.02 7.17 -2.37
N GLN A 62 -4.47 7.99 -3.28
CA GLN A 62 -4.39 9.45 -3.15
C GLN A 62 -5.56 10.21 -3.82
N LYS A 63 -6.58 9.50 -4.28
CA LYS A 63 -7.77 10.09 -4.91
C LYS A 63 -8.92 10.17 -3.93
#